data_AF-A0A5R2N2M2-F1
#
_entry.id   AF-A0A5R2N2M2-F1
#
_cell.length_a   1.000
_cell.length_b   1.000
_cell.length_c   1.000
_cell.angle_alpha   90.00
_cell.angle_beta   90.00
_cell.angle_gamma   90.00
#
_symmetry.space_group_name_H-M   'P 1'
#
loop_
_entity.id
_entity.type
_entity.pdbx_description
1 polymer ?
#
loop_
_entity_poly.entity_id
_entity_poly.type
_entity_poly.pdbx_seq_one_letter_code
_entity_poly.pdbx_strand_id
1 'polypeptide(L)'
;MSLSGTTTRYGRLAQAFHWLTALLVLIAFLVSAGGPPERVYSAARASTLLLHESLGFAVFCLLAIRLIWRRFDRIPDAPVMPAWMEVASKATH
;
A
#
# COMPACT_ATOMS: atom_id res chain seq x y z
N MET A 1 -4.61 1.62 22.85
CA MET A 1 -4.55 2.26 21.51
C MET A 1 -5.87 2.04 20.80
N SER A 2 -6.49 3.11 20.28
CA SER A 2 -7.79 3.06 19.59
C SER A 2 -7.70 2.36 18.22
N LEU A 3 -8.79 1.74 17.78
CA LEU A 3 -8.93 1.17 16.43
C LEU A 3 -8.89 2.28 15.37
N SER A 4 -9.55 3.39 15.64
CA SER A 4 -9.57 4.63 14.84
C SER A 4 -8.51 5.64 15.31
N GLY A 5 -8.17 6.60 14.46
CA GLY A 5 -7.19 7.63 14.73
C GLY A 5 -7.60 8.68 15.75
N THR A 6 -6.61 9.42 16.24
CA THR A 6 -6.74 10.62 17.10
C THR A 6 -6.19 11.84 16.35
N THR A 7 -6.28 13.03 16.95
CA THR A 7 -5.67 14.26 16.41
C THR A 7 -4.15 14.16 16.22
N THR A 8 -3.49 13.26 16.96
CA THR A 8 -2.03 13.16 16.98
C THR A 8 -1.49 11.86 16.39
N ARG A 9 -2.33 10.83 16.14
CA ARG A 9 -1.85 9.50 15.73
C ARG A 9 -2.89 8.72 14.93
N TYR A 10 -2.42 8.01 13.90
CA TYR A 10 -3.26 7.05 13.18
C TYR A 10 -3.76 5.91 14.07
N GLY A 11 -4.95 5.42 13.75
CA GLY A 11 -5.55 4.25 14.38
C GLY A 11 -4.78 2.97 14.09
N ARG A 12 -4.99 1.94 14.93
CA ARG A 12 -4.35 0.62 14.72
C ARG A 12 -4.72 0.00 13.39
N LEU A 13 -5.95 0.19 12.92
CA LEU A 13 -6.42 -0.43 11.69
C LEU A 13 -5.77 0.21 10.45
N ALA A 14 -5.65 1.54 10.43
CA ALA A 14 -4.93 2.25 9.38
C ALA A 14 -3.45 1.85 9.31
N GLN A 15 -2.79 1.68 10.47
CA GLN A 15 -1.41 1.21 10.54
C GLN A 15 -1.27 -0.24 10.06
N ALA A 16 -2.18 -1.12 10.48
CA ALA A 16 -2.18 -2.52 10.05
C ALA A 16 -2.35 -2.66 8.54
N PHE A 17 -3.33 -1.96 7.94
CA PHE A 17 -3.51 -1.97 6.48
C PHE A 17 -2.28 -1.44 5.74
N HIS A 18 -1.65 -0.38 6.26
CA HIS A 18 -0.44 0.17 5.66
C HIS A 18 0.72 -0.84 5.65
N TRP A 19 1.04 -1.43 6.82
CA TRP A 19 2.15 -2.38 6.93
C TRP A 19 1.89 -3.69 6.20
N LEU A 20 0.64 -4.18 6.20
CA LEU A 20 0.25 -5.34 5.41
C LEU A 20 0.44 -5.07 3.91
N THR A 21 0.04 -3.89 3.43
CA THR A 21 0.26 -3.49 2.03
C THR A 21 1.75 -3.44 1.71
N ALA A 22 2.57 -2.82 2.56
CA ALA A 22 4.02 -2.74 2.37
C ALA A 22 4.68 -4.13 2.32
N LEU A 23 4.26 -5.04 3.20
CA LEU A 23 4.75 -6.42 3.21
C LEU A 23 4.37 -7.17 1.93
N LEU A 24 3.12 -7.07 1.48
CA LEU A 24 2.68 -7.75 0.25
C LEU A 24 3.36 -7.20 -0.99
N VAL A 25 3.56 -5.88 -1.07
CA VAL A 25 4.34 -5.25 -2.15
C VAL A 25 5.78 -5.75 -2.13
N LEU A 26 6.42 -5.86 -0.95
CA LEU A 26 7.77 -6.38 -0.83
C LEU A 26 7.86 -7.85 -1.30
N ILE A 27 6.91 -8.70 -0.89
CA ILE A 27 6.88 -10.10 -1.31
C ILE A 27 6.65 -10.19 -2.83
N ALA A 28 5.70 -9.42 -3.37
CA ALA A 28 5.44 -9.38 -4.82
C ALA A 28 6.69 -8.94 -5.60
N PHE A 29 7.41 -7.94 -5.11
CA PHE A 29 8.66 -7.48 -5.70
C PHE A 29 9.74 -8.57 -5.68
N LEU A 30 9.95 -9.25 -4.55
CA LEU A 30 10.97 -10.29 -4.41
C LEU A 30 10.69 -11.56 -5.22
N VAL A 31 9.40 -11.92 -5.38
CA VAL A 31 8.98 -13.08 -6.18
C VAL A 31 9.03 -12.80 -7.69
N SER A 32 8.97 -11.54 -8.09
CA SER A 32 9.02 -11.17 -9.50
C SER A 32 10.32 -11.65 -10.15
N ALA A 33 10.20 -12.35 -11.28
CA ALA A 33 11.37 -12.77 -12.04
C ALA A 33 12.17 -11.55 -12.54
N GLY A 34 11.48 -10.46 -12.89
CA GLY A 34 12.07 -9.26 -13.51
C GLY A 34 12.71 -9.53 -14.88
N GLY A 35 13.13 -8.45 -15.54
CA GLY A 35 13.78 -8.52 -16.85
C GLY A 35 12.78 -8.57 -18.02
N PRO A 36 13.24 -8.98 -19.21
CA PRO A 36 12.47 -8.85 -20.44
C PRO A 36 11.27 -9.82 -20.48
N PRO A 37 10.22 -9.50 -21.25
CA PRO A 37 8.97 -10.28 -21.29
C PRO A 37 9.17 -11.77 -21.55
N GLU A 38 10.09 -12.15 -22.44
CA GLU A 38 10.34 -13.54 -22.81
C GLU A 38 10.77 -14.40 -21.62
N ARG A 39 11.51 -13.81 -20.68
CA ARG A 39 11.93 -14.46 -19.43
C ARG A 39 10.78 -14.56 -18.45
N VAL A 40 10.02 -13.47 -18.28
CA VAL A 40 8.91 -13.36 -17.32
C VAL A 40 7.79 -14.32 -17.68
N TYR A 41 7.42 -14.39 -18.97
CA TYR A 41 6.35 -15.25 -19.49
C TYR A 41 6.82 -16.66 -19.88
N SER A 42 8.05 -17.04 -19.54
CA SER A 42 8.54 -18.40 -19.79
C SER A 42 7.80 -19.44 -18.93
N ALA A 43 7.61 -20.65 -19.46
CA ALA A 43 6.98 -21.75 -18.72
C ALA A 43 7.69 -22.06 -17.38
N ALA A 44 9.01 -21.87 -17.31
CA ALA A 44 9.80 -22.06 -16.10
C ALA A 44 9.48 -21.05 -14.97
N ARG A 45 8.83 -19.93 -15.29
CA ARG A 45 8.47 -18.86 -14.34
C ARG A 45 6.97 -18.69 -14.15
N ALA A 46 6.15 -19.55 -14.76
CA ALA A 46 4.69 -19.46 -14.69
C ALA A 46 4.16 -19.41 -13.25
N SER A 47 4.70 -20.21 -12.33
CA SER A 47 4.29 -20.22 -10.92
C SER A 47 4.62 -18.91 -10.19
N THR A 48 5.83 -18.38 -10.39
CA THR A 48 6.25 -17.10 -9.79
C THR A 48 5.50 -15.91 -10.39
N LEU A 49 5.17 -15.97 -11.68
CA LEU A 49 4.35 -14.96 -12.35
C LEU A 49 2.92 -14.95 -11.78
N LEU A 50 2.27 -16.12 -11.70
CA LEU A 50 0.93 -16.25 -11.13
C LEU A 50 0.87 -15.77 -9.67
N LEU A 51 1.90 -16.10 -8.88
CA LEU A 51 2.01 -15.61 -7.49
C LEU A 51 2.18 -14.09 -7.43
N HIS A 52 3.03 -13.50 -8.27
CA HIS A 52 3.20 -12.05 -8.35
C HIS A 52 1.89 -11.33 -8.73
N GLU A 53 1.19 -11.82 -9.76
CA GLU A 53 -0.08 -11.24 -10.20
C GLU A 53 -1.16 -11.34 -9.12
N SER A 54 -1.26 -12.48 -8.44
CA SER A 54 -2.20 -12.69 -7.33
C SER A 54 -1.91 -11.76 -6.15
N LEU A 55 -0.63 -11.57 -5.80
CA LEU A 55 -0.21 -10.62 -4.77
C LEU A 55 -0.50 -9.17 -5.20
N GLY A 56 -0.26 -8.82 -6.46
CA GLY A 56 -0.60 -7.51 -7.02
C GLY A 56 -2.10 -7.22 -6.92
N PHE A 57 -2.93 -8.21 -7.24
CA PHE A 57 -4.38 -8.09 -7.10
C PHE A 57 -4.81 -7.96 -5.62
N ALA A 58 -4.20 -8.71 -4.70
CA ALA A 58 -4.45 -8.57 -3.27
C ALA A 58 -4.08 -7.17 -2.75
N VAL A 59 -2.93 -6.62 -3.20
CA VAL A 59 -2.52 -5.24 -2.91
C VAL A 59 -3.53 -4.23 -3.44
N PHE A 60 -4.04 -4.41 -4.66
CA PHE A 60 -5.08 -3.55 -5.23
C PHE A 60 -6.36 -3.55 -4.38
N CYS A 61 -6.84 -4.73 -3.98
CA CYS A 61 -8.00 -4.86 -3.09
C CYS A 61 -7.76 -4.19 -1.73
N LEU A 62 -6.58 -4.37 -1.12
CA LEU A 62 -6.22 -3.73 0.14
C LEU A 62 -6.13 -2.21 0.00
N LEU A 63 -5.62 -1.70 -1.12
CA LEU A 63 -5.61 -0.27 -1.41
C LEU A 63 -7.04 0.28 -1.45
N ALA A 64 -7.96 -0.40 -2.14
CA ALA A 64 -9.37 0.01 -2.19
C ALA A 64 -9.99 0.04 -0.79
N ILE A 65 -9.79 -1.01 0.01
CA ILE A 65 -10.24 -1.07 1.41
C ILE A 65 -9.64 0.07 2.24
N ARG A 66 -8.35 0.35 2.07
CA ARG A 66 -7.64 1.43 2.79
C ARG A 66 -8.19 2.81 2.42
N LEU A 67 -8.49 3.05 1.15
CA LEU A 67 -9.09 4.32 0.71
C LEU A 67 -10.51 4.49 1.24
N ILE A 68 -11.31 3.43 1.28
CA ILE A 68 -12.64 3.42 1.90
C ILE A 68 -12.51 3.70 3.41
N TRP A 69 -11.63 2.98 4.12
CA TRP A 69 -11.40 3.17 5.55
C TRP A 69 -10.98 4.61 5.87
N ARG A 70 -10.08 5.20 5.06
CA ARG A 70 -9.62 6.59 5.23
C ARG A 70 -10.75 7.61 5.17
N ARG A 71 -11.89 7.32 4.54
CA ARG A 71 -13.06 8.21 4.54
C ARG A 71 -13.79 8.24 5.88
N PHE A 72 -13.69 7.18 6.67
CA PHE A 72 -14.37 7.06 7.97
C PHE A 72 -13.42 7.26 9.16
N ASP A 73 -12.13 7.02 8.96
CA ASP A 73 -11.13 7.17 10.01
C ASP A 73 -10.76 8.64 10.26
N ARG A 74 -10.40 8.95 11.50
CA ARG A 74 -9.89 10.29 11.84
C ARG A 74 -8.42 10.38 11.45
N ILE A 75 -8.10 11.32 10.57
CA ILE A 75 -6.73 11.61 10.14
C ILE A 75 -6.11 12.59 11.16
N PRO A 76 -4.86 12.34 11.63
CA PRO A 76 -4.15 13.29 12.49
C PRO A 76 -4.00 14.67 11.84
N ASP A 77 -3.95 15.71 12.66
CA ASP A 77 -3.79 17.08 12.19
C ASP A 77 -2.38 17.26 11.60
N ALA A 78 -2.29 17.98 10.48
CA ALA A 78 -1.01 18.26 9.85
C ALA A 78 -0.21 19.22 10.73
N PRO A 79 1.11 19.00 10.91
CA PRO A 79 1.95 19.96 11.60
C PRO A 79 2.06 21.27 10.79
N VAL A 80 2.36 22.38 11.47
CA VAL A 80 2.56 23.68 10.81
C VAL A 80 3.71 23.58 9.80
N MET A 81 3.41 23.84 8.52
CA MET A 81 4.37 23.74 7.42
C MET A 81 4.08 24.77 6.31
N PRO A 82 5.07 25.08 5.45
CA PRO A 82 4.84 25.91 4.26
C PRO A 82 3.78 25.32 3.33
N ALA A 83 2.99 26.17 2.68
CA ALA A 83 1.86 25.77 1.84
C ALA A 83 2.23 24.75 0.74
N TRP A 84 3.43 24.86 0.16
CA TRP A 84 3.88 23.91 -0.86
C TRP A 84 4.10 22.49 -0.32
N MET A 85 4.54 22.34 0.94
CA MET A 85 4.68 21.03 1.60
C MET A 85 3.30 20.42 1.89
N GLU A 86 2.35 21.25 2.32
CA GLU A 86 0.99 20.80 2.56
C GLU A 86 0.33 20.30 1.27
N VAL A 87 0.49 21.03 0.16
CA VAL A 87 -0.04 20.63 -1.15
C VAL A 87 0.66 19.36 -1.64
N ALA A 88 1.99 19.31 -1.59
CA ALA A 88 2.76 18.15 -2.03
C ALA A 88 2.39 16.89 -1.24
N SER A 89 2.31 17.00 0.10
CA SER A 89 1.98 15.85 0.96
C SER A 89 0.60 15.28 0.66
N LYS A 90 -0.40 16.13 0.35
CA LYS A 90 -1.75 15.69 -0.04
C LYS A 90 -1.79 15.08 -1.43
N ALA A 91 -0.97 15.56 -2.37
CA ALA A 91 -0.90 15.06 -3.74
C ALA A 91 -0.20 13.69 -3.84
N THR A 92 0.80 13.44 -2.98
CA THR A 92 1.55 12.16 -2.96
C THR A 92 0.92 11.08 -2.08
N HIS A 93 -0.14 11.42 -1.33
CA HIS A 93 -0.77 10.54 -0.36
C HIS A 93 -1.74 9.52 -0.99
#